data_AF-A0A2R6EAP7-F1
#
_entry.id   AF-A0A2R6EAP7-F1
#
_cell.length_a   1.000
_cell.length_b   1.000
_cell.length_c   1.000
_cell.angle_alpha   90.00
_cell.angle_beta   90.00
_cell.angle_gamma   90.00
#
_symmetry.space_group_name_H-M   'P 1'
#
loop_
_entity.id
_entity.type
_entity.pdbx_description
1 polymer ?
#
loop_
_entity_poly.entity_id
_entity_poly.type
_entity_poly.pdbx_seq_one_letter_code
_entity_poly.pdbx_strand_id
1 'polypeptide(L)' 'MLAFLGWLVLRMLTVYDLVTAAGADGPFIGTALVPGVVGLVVMGAVALLFLVLFSELGEASPGPSPWPPEE' A
#
# COMPACT_ATOMS: atom_id res chain seq x y z
N MET A 1 5.60 -7.90 -9.33
CA MET A 1 5.04 -6.66 -8.74
C MET A 1 3.51 -6.71 -8.63
N LEU A 2 2.78 -6.94 -9.73
CA LEU A 2 1.30 -7.01 -9.69
C LEU A 2 0.74 -8.12 -8.77
N ALA A 3 1.33 -9.32 -8.81
CA ALA A 3 0.95 -10.41 -7.91
C ALA A 3 1.15 -10.05 -6.42
N PHE A 4 2.21 -9.28 -6.12
CA PHE A 4 2.46 -8.79 -4.76
C PHE A 4 1.42 -7.73 -4.35
N LEU A 5 1.08 -6.79 -5.24
CA LEU A 5 0.01 -5.82 -4.99
C LEU A 5 -1.34 -6.51 -4.76
N GLY A 6 -1.68 -7.51 -5.58
CA GLY A 6 -2.88 -8.31 -5.39
C GLY A 6 -2.89 -9.02 -4.04
N TRP A 7 -1.77 -9.67 -3.67
CA TRP A 7 -1.62 -10.29 -2.35
C TRP A 7 -1.73 -9.28 -1.20
N LEU A 8 -1.13 -8.10 -1.33
CA LEU A 8 -1.17 -7.03 -0.33
C LEU A 8 -2.61 -6.57 -0.08
N VAL A 9 -3.39 -6.35 -1.14
CA VAL A 9 -4.81 -5.99 -1.04
C VAL A 9 -5.61 -7.08 -0.33
N LEU A 10 -5.44 -8.34 -0.73
CA LEU A 10 -6.12 -9.46 -0.07
C LEU A 10 -5.74 -9.54 1.42
N ARG A 11 -4.48 -9.28 1.75
CA ARG A 11 -4.00 -9.27 3.13
C ARG A 11 -4.61 -8.13 3.95
N MET A 12 -4.77 -6.94 3.36
CA MET A 12 -5.46 -5.81 3.99
C MET A 12 -6.90 -6.16 4.33
N LEU A 13 -7.63 -6.84 3.44
CA LEU A 13 -8.99 -7.31 3.71
C LEU A 13 -9.04 -8.28 4.89
N THR A 14 -8.12 -9.26 4.94
CA THR A 14 -8.04 -10.19 6.08
C THR A 14 -7.80 -9.49 7.42
N VAL A 15 -6.93 -8.47 7.43
CA VAL A 15 -6.65 -7.70 8.66
C VAL A 15 -7.83 -6.81 9.03
N TYR A 16 -8.52 -6.22 8.05
CA TYR A 16 -9.73 -5.45 8.27
C TYR A 16 -10.83 -6.29 8.91
N ASP A 17 -11.09 -7.50 8.40
CA ASP A 17 -12.06 -8.43 8.98
C ASP A 17 -11.70 -8.80 10.42
N LEU A 18 -10.41 -9.04 10.69
CA LEU A 18 -9.93 -9.31 12.04
C LEU A 18 -10.15 -8.14 13.00
N VAL A 19 -9.86 -6.91 12.55
CA VAL A 19 -10.02 -5.67 13.33
C VAL A 19 -11.49 -5.38 13.61
N THR A 20 -12.36 -5.57 12.61
CA THR A 20 -13.81 -5.34 12.76
C THR A 20 -14.46 -6.37 13.67
N ALA A 21 -14.09 -7.65 13.54
CA ALA A 21 -14.54 -8.71 14.44
C ALA A 21 -14.11 -8.44 15.90
N ALA A 22 -12.87 -7.97 16.10
CA ALA A 22 -12.37 -7.61 17.44
C ALA A 22 -13.12 -6.42 18.08
N GLY A 23 -13.78 -5.58 17.28
CA GLY A 23 -14.58 -4.45 17.76
C GLY A 23 -16.04 -4.77 18.08
N ALA A 24 -16.57 -5.91 17.64
CA ALA A 24 -18.00 -6.22 17.69
C ALA A 24 -18.44 -7.04 18.92
N ASP A 25 -17.61 -7.95 19.46
CA ASP A 25 -18.05 -9.02 20.39
C ASP A 25 -17.31 -9.10 21.75
N GLY A 26 -17.26 -8.00 22.52
CA GLY A 26 -16.90 -8.05 23.96
C GLY A 26 -15.41 -7.82 24.31
N PRO A 27 -15.02 -7.93 25.60
CA PRO A 27 -13.73 -7.45 26.11
C PRO A 27 -12.58 -8.24 25.52
N PHE A 28 -11.98 -7.66 24.48
CA PHE A 28 -10.86 -8.25 23.77
C PHE A 28 -9.62 -8.26 24.69
N ILE A 29 -9.32 -9.42 25.27
CA ILE A 29 -8.06 -9.68 25.98
C ILE A 29 -6.99 -9.86 24.91
N GLY A 30 -6.46 -8.76 24.38
CA GLY A 30 -5.43 -8.83 23.35
C GLY A 30 -5.01 -7.47 22.85
N THR A 31 -3.73 -7.21 22.87
CA THR A 31 -3.06 -6.08 22.25
C THR A 31 -3.21 -6.02 20.71
N ALA A 32 -4.16 -6.73 20.08
CA ALA A 32 -4.18 -6.95 18.63
C ALA A 32 -4.96 -5.89 17.81
N LEU A 33 -5.88 -5.12 18.42
CA LEU A 33 -6.65 -4.09 17.69
C LEU A 33 -5.74 -2.96 17.19
N VAL A 34 -4.97 -2.37 18.11
CA VAL A 34 -4.03 -1.27 17.81
C VAL A 34 -3.01 -1.64 16.72
N PRO A 35 -2.25 -2.74 16.81
CA PRO A 35 -1.33 -3.15 15.76
C PRO A 35 -2.04 -3.58 14.48
N GLY A 36 -3.30 -4.04 14.54
CA GLY A 36 -4.12 -4.29 13.35
C GLY A 36 -4.38 -3.00 12.57
N VAL A 37 -4.82 -1.94 13.27
CA VAL A 37 -5.04 -0.61 12.68
C VAL A 37 -3.72 -0.02 12.14
N VAL A 38 -2.64 -0.07 12.93
CA VAL A 38 -1.32 0.40 12.49
C VAL A 38 -0.85 -0.37 11.27
N GLY A 39 -1.04 -1.69 11.26
CA GLY A 39 -0.73 -2.54 10.11
C GLY A 39 -1.48 -2.13 8.85
N LEU A 40 -2.78 -1.81 8.96
CA LEU A 40 -3.58 -1.31 7.84
C LEU A 40 -3.04 0.01 7.29
N VAL A 41 -2.65 0.94 8.16
CA VAL A 41 -2.06 2.23 7.76
C VAL A 41 -0.75 2.00 6.99
N VAL A 42 0.14 1.15 7.51
CA VAL A 42 1.42 0.86 6.86
C VAL A 42 1.21 0.17 5.52
N MET A 43 0.34 -0.84 5.44
CA MET A 43 0.03 -1.51 4.18
C MET A 43 -0.58 -0.55 3.14
N GLY A 44 -1.45 0.37 3.59
CA GLY A 44 -2.00 1.42 2.73
C GLY A 44 -0.93 2.37 2.20
N ALA A 45 0.02 2.79 3.04
CA ALA A 45 1.15 3.62 2.62
C ALA A 45 2.05 2.90 1.59
N VAL A 46 2.31 1.60 1.78
CA VAL A 46 3.05 0.79 0.81
C VAL A 46 2.29 0.69 -0.51
N ALA A 47 0.98 0.43 -0.49
CA ALA A 47 0.16 0.40 -1.69
C ALA A 47 0.19 1.74 -2.43
N LEU A 48 0.07 2.86 -1.70
CA LEU A 48 0.17 4.21 -2.28
C LEU A 48 1.54 4.45 -2.93
N LEU A 49 2.63 4.04 -2.27
CA LEU A 49 3.98 4.17 -2.81
C LEU A 49 4.11 3.43 -4.14
N PHE A 50 3.56 2.21 -4.25
CA PHE A 50 3.53 1.50 -5.52
C PHE A 50 2.73 2.24 -6.57
N LEU A 51 1.55 2.78 -6.23
CA LEU A 51 0.73 3.54 -7.18
C LEU A 51 1.49 4.75 -7.73
N VAL A 52 2.18 5.51 -6.86
CA VAL A 52 3.03 6.63 -7.26
C VAL A 52 4.17 6.15 -8.15
N LEU A 53 4.88 5.09 -7.75
CA LEU A 53 5.98 4.56 -8.57
C LEU A 53 5.51 4.13 -9.95
N PHE A 54 4.33 3.50 -10.05
CA PHE A 54 3.76 3.09 -11.31
C PHE A 54 3.25 4.26 -12.17
N SER A 55 2.80 5.37 -11.56
CA SER A 55 2.41 6.56 -12.34
C SER A 55 3.62 7.19 -13.04
N GLU A 56 4.79 7.17 -12.39
CA GLU A 56 6.03 7.71 -12.97
C GLU A 56 6.59 6.86 -14.13
N LEU A 57 6.28 5.56 -14.20
CA LEU A 57 6.83 4.68 -15.23
C LEU A 57 6.38 5.03 -16.66
N GLY A 58 5.29 5.77 -16.80
CA GLY A 58 4.80 6.29 -18.09
C GLY A 58 5.27 7.70 -18.41
N GLU A 59 5.98 8.36 -17.48
CA GLU A 59 6.31 9.77 -17.61
C GLU A 59 7.48 9.94 -18.58
N ALA A 60 7.25 10.70 -19.64
CA ALA A 60 8.26 10.96 -20.67
C ALA A 60 9.30 12.01 -20.22
N SER A 61 9.13 12.60 -19.04
CA SER A 61 9.97 13.68 -18.50
C SER A 61 10.54 13.30 -17.11
N PRO A 62 11.85 13.53 -16.86
CA PRO A 62 12.82 14.00 -17.83
C PRO A 62 13.20 12.88 -18.79
N GLY A 63 12.95 13.12 -20.08
CA GLY A 63 13.44 12.26 -21.14
C GLY A 63 14.94 12.47 -21.35
N PRO A 64 15.58 11.63 -22.17
CA PRO A 64 16.94 11.89 -22.62
C PRO A 64 17.05 13.30 -23.21
N SER A 65 18.15 14.00 -22.94
CA SER A 65 18.44 15.25 -23.65
C SER A 65 18.41 14.98 -25.16
N PRO A 66 17.80 15.86 -25.97
CA PRO A 66 17.87 15.74 -27.42
C PRO A 66 19.34 15.72 -27.88
N TRP A 67 19.61 14.88 -28.87
CA TRP A 67 20.90 14.81 -29.55
C TRP A 67 20.73 15.29 -31.00
N PRO A 68 21.65 16.11 -31.54
CA PRO A 68 22.85 16.64 -30.90
C PRO A 68 22.55 17.72 -29.84
N PRO A 69 23.47 17.97 -28.89
CA PRO A 69 23.33 19.07 -27.93
C PRO A 69 23.26 20.40 -28.67
N GLU A 70 22.36 21.30 -28.27
CA GLU A 70 22.39 22.69 -28.73
C GLU A 70 23.57 23.40 -28.05
N GLU A 71 24.34 24.18 -28.83
CA GLU A 71 25.54 24.92 -28.35
C GLU A 71 25.22 25.94 -27.26
#